data_AF-A0A651G890-F1
#
_entry.id   AF-A0A651G890-F1
#
_cell.length_a   1.000
_cell.length_b   1.000
_cell.length_c   1.000
_cell.angle_alpha   90.00
_cell.angle_beta   90.00
_cell.angle_gamma   90.00
#
_symmetry.space_group_name_H-M   'P 1'
#
loop_
_entity.id
_entity.type
_entity.pdbx_description
1 polymer ?
#
loop_
_entity_poly.entity_id
_entity_poly.type
_entity_poly.pdbx_seq_one_letter_code
_entity_poly.pdbx_strand_id
1 'polypeptide(L)'
;MIPPRTMNVLEMQRLRMQMNHPGILPDMELNLSQQLDRARDTGDVLIWSHLLLAGASVEIDAGNAEIAAEYLNEYKEIVSGLAAADTRPAIEKMLKARLFVLQGDLRRAEEQAEESLSFLRGIGHENDSPHIAQANAVLGGIRCETGSLDDGRSLLNESLEYWRSIAGSAEGEQKMNHLAASCL
;
A
#
# COMPACT_ATOMS: atom_id res chain seq x y z
N MET A 1 -23.01 -36.64 -7.56
CA MET A 1 -23.01 -35.38 -6.81
C MET A 1 -21.62 -35.17 -6.24
N ILE A 2 -20.88 -34.20 -6.77
CA ILE A 2 -19.56 -33.80 -6.28
C ILE A 2 -19.81 -32.64 -5.31
N PRO A 3 -19.25 -32.63 -4.08
CA PRO A 3 -19.47 -31.53 -3.15
C PRO A 3 -18.87 -30.22 -3.73
N PRO A 4 -19.46 -29.05 -3.42
CA PRO A 4 -18.89 -27.78 -3.86
C PRO A 4 -17.48 -27.63 -3.27
N ARG A 5 -16.48 -27.40 -4.14
CA ARG A 5 -15.11 -27.10 -3.71
C ARG A 5 -15.14 -25.85 -2.84
N THR A 6 -14.68 -25.95 -1.61
CA THR A 6 -14.38 -24.79 -0.78
C THR A 6 -13.22 -24.03 -1.41
N MET A 7 -13.53 -22.82 -1.86
CA MET A 7 -12.60 -21.91 -2.51
C MET A 7 -11.58 -21.42 -1.50
N ASN A 8 -10.28 -21.57 -1.78
CA ASN A 8 -9.24 -21.15 -0.84
C ASN A 8 -9.00 -19.62 -0.89
N VAL A 9 -8.28 -19.08 0.10
CA VAL A 9 -8.04 -17.63 0.24
C VAL A 9 -7.37 -17.04 -1.01
N LEU A 10 -6.49 -17.80 -1.66
CA LEU A 10 -5.80 -17.39 -2.89
C LEU A 10 -6.76 -17.34 -4.09
N GLU A 11 -7.70 -18.28 -4.18
CA GLU A 11 -8.75 -18.28 -5.21
C GLU A 11 -9.74 -17.12 -5.01
N MET A 12 -10.02 -16.73 -3.77
CA MET A 12 -10.84 -15.54 -3.49
C MET A 12 -10.11 -14.24 -3.83
N GLN A 13 -8.81 -14.15 -3.56
CA GLN A 13 -7.98 -13.02 -3.99
C GLN A 13 -7.87 -12.94 -5.53
N ARG A 14 -7.77 -14.08 -6.22
CA ARG A 14 -7.83 -14.18 -7.70
C ARG A 14 -9.14 -13.64 -8.27
N LEU A 15 -10.28 -14.04 -7.70
CA LEU A 15 -11.59 -13.58 -8.15
C LEU A 15 -11.74 -12.06 -7.97
N ARG A 16 -11.21 -11.54 -6.86
CA ARG A 16 -11.28 -10.11 -6.51
C ARG A 16 -10.44 -9.23 -7.44
N MET A 17 -9.27 -9.70 -7.89
CA MET A 17 -8.46 -8.98 -8.88
C MET A 17 -9.05 -9.06 -10.30
N GLN A 18 -9.62 -10.21 -10.69
CA GLN A 18 -10.23 -10.39 -12.02
C GLN A 18 -11.44 -9.49 -12.25
N MET A 19 -12.22 -9.19 -11.19
CA MET A 19 -13.37 -8.30 -11.32
C MET A 19 -13.01 -6.81 -11.39
N ASN A 20 -11.86 -6.41 -10.84
CA ASN A 20 -11.50 -4.99 -10.74
C ASN A 20 -10.66 -4.49 -11.92
N HIS A 21 -9.92 -5.35 -12.63
CA HIS A 21 -9.03 -4.94 -13.74
C HIS A 21 -9.13 -5.88 -14.96
N PRO A 22 -10.22 -5.83 -15.74
CA PRO A 22 -10.54 -6.81 -16.79
C PRO A 22 -9.68 -6.73 -18.07
N GLY A 23 -8.54 -6.03 -18.05
CA GLY A 23 -7.70 -5.78 -19.24
C GLY A 23 -6.24 -6.21 -19.14
N ILE A 24 -5.78 -6.72 -18.00
CA ILE A 24 -4.37 -7.10 -17.81
C ILE A 24 -4.30 -8.61 -17.64
N LEU A 25 -4.05 -9.33 -18.74
CA LEU A 25 -3.62 -10.73 -18.66
C LEU A 25 -2.42 -10.93 -19.56
N PRO A 26 -1.24 -11.11 -18.94
CA PRO A 26 -0.37 -12.21 -19.33
C PRO A 26 0.21 -12.98 -18.12
N ASP A 27 0.29 -14.30 -18.25
CA ASP A 27 1.04 -15.27 -17.42
C ASP A 27 0.71 -15.33 -15.90
N MET A 28 -0.51 -15.75 -15.58
CA MET A 28 -1.13 -15.81 -14.24
C MET A 28 -0.63 -16.89 -13.23
N GLU A 29 0.55 -17.49 -13.42
CA GLU A 29 1.03 -18.56 -12.52
C GLU A 29 2.35 -18.27 -11.79
N LEU A 30 2.97 -17.11 -12.03
CA LEU A 30 4.23 -16.80 -11.38
C LEU A 30 4.00 -16.23 -9.98
N ASN A 31 4.66 -16.80 -8.97
CA ASN A 31 4.77 -16.16 -7.65
C ASN A 31 5.48 -14.80 -7.80
N LEU A 32 5.27 -13.87 -6.87
CA LEU A 32 5.85 -12.53 -6.88
C LEU A 32 7.36 -12.53 -7.18
N SER A 33 8.12 -13.48 -6.63
CA SER A 33 9.55 -13.64 -6.92
C SER A 33 9.84 -13.88 -8.40
N GLN A 34 9.10 -14.79 -9.03
CA GLN A 34 9.25 -15.10 -10.45
C GLN A 34 8.78 -13.94 -11.35
N GLN A 35 7.81 -13.14 -10.89
CA GLN A 35 7.40 -11.92 -11.59
C GLN A 35 8.48 -10.83 -11.51
N LEU A 36 9.12 -10.69 -10.35
CA LEU A 36 10.25 -9.77 -10.14
C LEU A 36 11.46 -10.16 -10.99
N ASP A 37 11.84 -11.43 -11.01
CA ASP A 37 12.94 -11.94 -11.83
C ASP A 37 12.69 -11.63 -13.31
N ARG A 38 11.46 -11.88 -13.79
CA ARG A 38 11.10 -11.56 -15.17
C ARG A 38 11.14 -10.07 -15.46
N ALA A 39 10.62 -9.23 -14.57
CA ALA A 39 10.62 -7.78 -14.76
C ALA A 39 12.05 -7.21 -14.77
N ARG A 40 12.95 -7.79 -13.96
CA ARG A 40 14.38 -7.50 -13.95
C ARG A 40 15.03 -7.89 -15.29
N ASP A 41 14.72 -9.07 -15.80
CA ASP A 41 15.26 -9.58 -17.07
C ASP A 41 14.77 -8.80 -18.28
N THR A 42 13.50 -8.35 -18.29
CA THR A 42 12.94 -7.56 -19.38
C THR A 42 13.37 -6.09 -19.35
N GLY A 43 13.85 -5.59 -18.21
CA GLY A 43 14.21 -4.18 -18.02
C GLY A 43 13.00 -3.23 -18.03
N ASP A 44 11.78 -3.74 -17.83
CA ASP A 44 10.58 -2.90 -17.74
C ASP A 44 10.52 -2.24 -16.36
N VAL A 45 11.11 -1.04 -16.27
CA VAL A 45 11.21 -0.27 -15.01
C VAL A 45 9.83 0.06 -14.43
N LEU A 46 8.78 0.19 -15.25
CA LEU A 46 7.45 0.49 -14.75
C LEU A 46 6.84 -0.70 -14.01
N ILE A 47 6.87 -1.88 -14.64
CA ILE A 47 6.39 -3.12 -14.02
C ILE A 47 7.26 -3.47 -12.82
N TRP A 48 8.58 -3.37 -12.95
CA TRP A 48 9.51 -3.72 -11.89
C TRP A 48 9.33 -2.85 -10.65
N SER A 49 9.26 -1.52 -10.81
CA SER A 49 9.01 -0.61 -9.68
C SER A 49 7.66 -0.84 -9.01
N HIS A 50 6.61 -1.17 -9.78
CA HIS A 50 5.32 -1.52 -9.20
C HIS A 50 5.39 -2.81 -8.37
N LEU A 51 6.02 -3.86 -8.90
CA LEU A 51 6.16 -5.14 -8.22
C LEU A 51 7.01 -5.04 -6.95
N LEU A 52 8.05 -4.20 -6.93
CA LEU A 52 8.85 -3.96 -5.74
C LEU A 52 8.04 -3.30 -4.61
N LEU A 53 7.23 -2.29 -4.93
CA LEU A 53 6.35 -1.65 -3.93
C LEU A 53 5.27 -2.60 -3.43
N ALA A 54 4.68 -3.41 -4.32
CA ALA A 54 3.72 -4.43 -3.96
C ALA A 54 4.35 -5.49 -3.03
N GLY A 55 5.54 -5.97 -3.37
CA GLY A 55 6.30 -6.91 -2.55
C GLY A 55 6.64 -6.34 -1.19
N ALA A 56 7.14 -5.11 -1.13
CA ALA A 56 7.41 -4.44 0.14
C ALA A 56 6.15 -4.36 1.03
N SER A 57 4.98 -4.06 0.45
CA SER A 57 3.73 -4.07 1.23
C SER A 57 3.39 -5.45 1.79
N VAL A 58 3.52 -6.51 0.98
CA VAL A 58 3.23 -7.88 1.40
C VAL A 58 4.17 -8.31 2.53
N GLU A 59 5.45 -8.00 2.42
CA GLU A 59 6.43 -8.36 3.45
C GLU A 59 6.25 -7.56 4.74
N ILE A 60 5.84 -6.29 4.65
CA ILE A 60 5.44 -5.51 5.84
C ILE A 60 4.23 -6.15 6.52
N ASP A 61 3.20 -6.54 5.75
CA ASP A 61 2.02 -7.22 6.29
C ASP A 61 2.36 -8.57 6.93
N ALA A 62 3.39 -9.25 6.42
CA ALA A 62 3.92 -10.50 6.97
C ALA A 62 4.87 -10.29 8.18
N GLY A 63 5.28 -9.05 8.48
CA GLY A 63 6.25 -8.74 9.53
C GLY A 63 7.71 -8.94 9.14
N ASN A 64 8.01 -9.20 7.87
CA ASN A 64 9.35 -9.45 7.33
C ASN A 64 10.06 -8.14 6.99
N ALA A 65 10.47 -7.39 8.01
CA ALA A 65 11.06 -6.06 7.86
C ALA A 65 12.32 -6.03 6.97
N GLU A 66 13.15 -7.08 7.01
CA GLU A 66 14.39 -7.17 6.24
C GLU A 66 14.11 -7.27 4.73
N ILE A 67 13.24 -8.19 4.32
CA ILE A 67 12.87 -8.38 2.90
C ILE A 67 12.13 -7.13 2.37
N ALA A 68 11.25 -6.53 3.17
CA ALA A 68 10.60 -5.28 2.80
C ALA A 68 11.62 -4.15 2.53
N ALA A 69 12.67 -4.05 3.34
CA ALA A 69 13.73 -3.07 3.16
C ALA A 69 14.53 -3.32 1.87
N GLU A 70 14.80 -4.59 1.53
CA GLU A 70 15.47 -4.96 0.28
C GLU A 70 14.67 -4.48 -0.94
N TYR A 71 13.36 -4.74 -0.98
CA TYR A 71 12.50 -4.28 -2.07
C TYR A 71 12.46 -2.75 -2.19
N LEU A 72 12.38 -2.03 -1.07
CA LEU A 72 12.37 -0.56 -1.08
C LEU A 72 13.72 0.04 -1.49
N ASN A 73 14.83 -0.60 -1.14
CA ASN A 73 16.16 -0.19 -1.57
C ASN A 73 16.34 -0.43 -3.08
N GLU A 74 15.94 -1.60 -3.58
CA GLU A 74 15.99 -1.90 -5.01
C GLU A 74 15.09 -0.94 -5.80
N TYR A 75 13.89 -0.64 -5.30
CA TYR A 75 13.01 0.36 -5.92
C TYR A 75 13.73 1.71 -6.07
N LYS A 76 14.43 2.16 -5.02
CA LYS A 76 15.14 3.44 -5.05
C LYS A 76 16.24 3.49 -6.10
N GLU A 77 16.98 2.40 -6.29
CA GLU A 77 18.05 2.30 -7.29
C GLU A 77 17.49 2.38 -8.72
N ILE A 78 16.32 1.79 -8.99
CA ILE A 78 15.75 1.76 -10.34
C ILE A 78 14.93 3.01 -10.69
N VAL A 79 14.44 3.75 -9.68
CA VAL A 79 13.53 4.90 -9.86
C VAL A 79 14.26 6.24 -9.97
N SER A 80 15.60 6.28 -9.97
CA SER A 80 16.34 7.51 -10.28
C SER A 80 16.06 7.96 -11.74
N GLY A 81 14.98 8.73 -11.95
CA GLY A 81 14.54 9.21 -13.26
C GLY A 81 13.04 9.11 -13.58
N LEU A 82 12.16 8.66 -12.68
CA LEU A 82 10.71 8.67 -12.93
C LEU A 82 10.10 10.09 -12.81
N ALA A 83 9.06 10.35 -13.63
CA ALA A 83 8.48 11.67 -13.85
C ALA A 83 7.71 12.25 -12.63
N ALA A 84 7.62 13.58 -12.57
CA ALA A 84 7.06 14.35 -11.44
C ALA A 84 5.56 14.16 -11.15
N ALA A 85 4.79 13.45 -12.00
CA ALA A 85 3.35 13.22 -11.83
C ALA A 85 3.01 11.79 -11.35
N ASP A 86 4.02 11.08 -10.84
CA ASP A 86 3.94 9.68 -10.45
C ASP A 86 3.66 9.53 -8.95
N THR A 87 2.74 8.63 -8.57
CA THR A 87 2.40 8.38 -7.17
C THR A 87 3.37 7.43 -6.47
N ARG A 88 4.19 6.68 -7.21
CA ARG A 88 5.12 5.68 -6.66
C ARG A 88 6.10 6.26 -5.61
N PRO A 89 6.67 7.48 -5.75
CA PRO A 89 7.45 8.10 -4.68
C PRO A 89 6.66 8.31 -3.38
N ALA A 90 5.39 8.67 -3.45
CA ALA A 90 4.56 8.76 -2.25
C ALA A 90 4.27 7.37 -1.66
N ILE A 91 3.98 6.38 -2.51
CA ILE A 91 3.76 4.99 -2.05
C ILE A 91 5.02 4.45 -1.35
N GLU A 92 6.20 4.68 -1.90
CA GLU A 92 7.47 4.30 -1.28
C GLU A 92 7.64 4.91 0.12
N LYS A 93 7.39 6.22 0.26
CA LYS A 93 7.44 6.92 1.54
C LYS A 93 6.45 6.35 2.55
N MET A 94 5.22 6.10 2.12
CA MET A 94 4.20 5.48 2.94
C MET A 94 4.60 4.07 3.40
N LEU A 95 5.22 3.27 2.52
CA LEU A 95 5.72 1.93 2.88
C LEU A 95 6.91 2.00 3.82
N LYS A 96 7.82 2.97 3.65
CA LYS A 96 8.89 3.24 4.62
C LYS A 96 8.35 3.63 5.98
N ALA A 97 7.29 4.45 6.02
CA ALA A 97 6.64 4.82 7.27
C ALA A 97 6.16 3.57 8.03
N ARG A 98 5.45 2.67 7.33
CA ARG A 98 4.98 1.40 7.91
C ARG A 98 6.12 0.48 8.32
N LEU A 99 7.20 0.41 7.54
CA LEU A 99 8.40 -0.35 7.89
C LEU A 99 9.05 0.19 9.17
N PHE A 100 9.13 1.52 9.34
CA PHE A 100 9.67 2.11 10.56
C PHE A 100 8.77 1.87 11.77
N VAL A 101 7.44 1.86 11.62
CA VAL A 101 6.52 1.41 12.69
C VAL A 101 6.85 -0.03 13.09
N LEU A 102 6.98 -0.94 12.11
CA LEU A 102 7.33 -2.34 12.37
C LEU A 102 8.69 -2.49 13.09
N GLN A 103 9.63 -1.59 12.83
CA GLN A 103 10.94 -1.54 13.49
C GLN A 103 10.94 -0.77 14.82
N GLY A 104 9.83 -0.13 15.19
CA GLY A 104 9.70 0.68 16.41
C GLY A 104 10.28 2.10 16.32
N ASP A 105 10.67 2.58 15.14
CA ASP A 105 11.18 3.94 14.93
C ASP A 105 10.04 4.90 14.53
N LEU A 106 9.17 5.21 15.50
CA LEU A 106 7.98 6.02 15.26
C LEU A 106 8.29 7.44 14.76
N ARG A 107 9.46 8.00 15.12
CA ARG A 107 9.89 9.32 14.65
C ARG A 107 10.14 9.31 13.14
N ARG A 108 10.94 8.37 12.65
CA ARG A 108 11.18 8.25 11.19
C ARG A 108 9.92 7.82 10.45
N ALA A 109 9.06 7.02 11.10
CA ALA A 109 7.78 6.65 10.53
C ALA A 109 6.92 7.88 10.23
N GLU A 110 6.80 8.77 11.21
CA GLU A 110 6.04 10.01 11.11
C GLU A 110 6.58 10.92 10.00
N GLU A 111 7.90 11.16 9.98
CA GLU A 111 8.56 11.96 8.94
C GLU A 111 8.24 11.43 7.53
N GLN A 112 8.32 10.12 7.30
CA GLN A 112 8.03 9.54 5.99
C GLN A 112 6.54 9.61 5.62
N ALA A 113 5.64 9.45 6.58
CA ALA A 113 4.20 9.55 6.33
C ALA A 113 3.79 10.99 5.96
N GLU A 114 4.38 11.99 6.62
CA GLU A 114 4.18 13.41 6.29
C GLU A 114 4.74 13.76 4.91
N GLU A 115 5.95 13.30 4.58
CA GLU A 115 6.52 13.49 3.25
C GLU A 115 5.66 12.84 2.16
N SER A 116 5.06 11.67 2.42
CA SER A 116 4.11 11.02 1.50
C SER A 116 2.90 11.92 1.22
N LEU A 117 2.25 12.46 2.25
CA LEU A 117 1.10 13.35 2.10
C LEU A 117 1.48 14.65 1.38
N SER A 118 2.62 15.24 1.74
CA SER A 118 3.15 16.44 1.08
C SER A 118 3.37 16.20 -0.41
N PHE A 119 3.96 15.05 -0.77
CA PHE A 119 4.19 14.67 -2.16
C PHE A 119 2.88 14.52 -2.93
N LEU A 120 1.91 13.76 -2.39
CA LEU A 120 0.61 13.54 -3.03
C LEU A 120 -0.12 14.86 -3.31
N ARG A 121 -0.15 15.77 -2.33
CA ARG A 121 -0.73 17.11 -2.50
C ARG A 121 0.04 17.93 -3.54
N GLY A 122 1.37 17.83 -3.56
CA GLY A 122 2.22 18.52 -4.53
C GLY A 122 1.96 18.11 -5.98
N ILE A 123 1.52 16.87 -6.23
CA ILE A 123 1.14 16.38 -7.57
C ILE A 123 -0.36 16.48 -7.86
N GLY A 124 -1.14 17.14 -6.99
CA GLY A 124 -2.54 17.46 -7.21
C GLY A 124 -3.56 16.46 -6.67
N HIS A 125 -3.16 15.50 -5.82
CA HIS A 125 -4.14 14.66 -5.11
C HIS A 125 -4.75 15.42 -3.92
N GLU A 126 -6.07 15.33 -3.82
CA GLU A 126 -6.87 15.90 -2.74
C GLU A 126 -7.56 14.80 -1.91
N ASN A 127 -8.39 15.20 -0.96
CA ASN A 127 -9.02 14.30 0.02
C ASN A 127 -9.97 13.25 -0.61
N ASP A 128 -10.33 13.40 -1.89
CA ASP A 128 -11.09 12.44 -2.69
C ASP A 128 -10.22 11.39 -3.41
N SER A 129 -8.92 11.33 -3.08
CA SER A 129 -7.99 10.35 -3.62
C SER A 129 -7.81 9.15 -2.69
N PRO A 130 -7.79 7.91 -3.22
CA PRO A 130 -7.48 6.72 -2.42
C PRO A 130 -6.05 6.77 -1.85
N HIS A 131 -5.13 7.45 -2.52
CA HIS A 131 -3.76 7.61 -2.03
C HIS A 131 -3.69 8.54 -0.82
N ILE A 132 -4.43 9.64 -0.82
CA ILE A 132 -4.54 10.54 0.34
C ILE A 132 -5.20 9.81 1.51
N ALA A 133 -6.30 9.09 1.25
CA ALA A 133 -6.97 8.30 2.27
C ALA A 133 -6.04 7.26 2.91
N GLN A 134 -5.23 6.55 2.11
CA GLN A 134 -4.28 5.58 2.62
C GLN A 134 -3.13 6.24 3.41
N ALA A 135 -2.60 7.36 2.95
CA ALA A 135 -1.54 8.07 3.66
C ALA A 135 -2.05 8.68 4.99
N ASN A 136 -3.28 9.21 5.01
CA ASN A 136 -3.96 9.65 6.23
C ASN A 136 -4.14 8.49 7.23
N ALA A 137 -4.48 7.30 6.76
CA ALA A 137 -4.59 6.12 7.62
C ALA A 137 -3.27 5.79 8.32
N VAL A 138 -2.17 5.80 7.56
CA VAL A 138 -0.83 5.49 8.08
C VAL A 138 -0.39 6.55 9.09
N LEU A 139 -0.46 7.84 8.74
CA LEU A 139 -0.08 8.92 9.66
C LEU A 139 -0.98 8.95 10.90
N GLY A 140 -2.28 8.73 10.73
CA GLY A 140 -3.23 8.68 11.84
C GLY A 140 -2.92 7.57 12.84
N GLY A 141 -2.57 6.38 12.36
CA GLY A 141 -2.09 5.28 13.21
C GLY A 141 -0.83 5.65 13.98
N ILE A 142 0.18 6.21 13.30
CA ILE A 142 1.44 6.64 13.92
C ILE A 142 1.18 7.70 15.00
N ARG A 143 0.36 8.73 14.70
CA ARG A 143 0.02 9.80 15.63
C ARG A 143 -0.70 9.29 16.88
N CYS A 144 -1.51 8.24 16.75
CA CYS A 144 -2.10 7.60 17.92
C CYS A 144 -1.08 6.83 18.76
N GLU A 145 -0.15 6.11 18.13
CA GLU A 145 0.93 5.41 18.84
C GLU A 145 1.90 6.36 19.55
N THR A 146 2.13 7.56 18.99
CA THR A 146 2.99 8.58 19.59
C THR A 146 2.29 9.46 20.63
N GLY A 147 0.97 9.30 20.82
CA GLY A 147 0.17 10.00 21.83
C GLY A 147 -0.53 11.27 21.36
N SER A 148 -0.38 11.66 20.09
CA SER A 148 -1.13 12.74 19.44
C SER A 148 -2.53 12.27 19.00
N LEU A 149 -3.33 11.86 19.99
CA LEU A 149 -4.60 11.16 19.76
C LEU A 149 -5.63 11.96 18.96
N ASP A 150 -5.78 13.26 19.22
CA ASP A 150 -6.78 14.09 18.53
C ASP A 150 -6.46 14.23 17.04
N ASP A 151 -5.21 14.54 16.72
CA ASP A 151 -4.72 14.61 15.33
C ASP A 151 -4.83 13.24 14.64
N GLY A 152 -4.44 12.17 15.34
CA GLY A 152 -4.53 10.80 14.82
C GLY A 152 -5.96 10.39 14.50
N ARG A 153 -6.91 10.68 15.40
CA ARG A 153 -8.35 10.43 15.17
C ARG A 153 -8.89 11.27 14.01
N SER A 154 -8.47 12.52 13.86
CA SER A 154 -8.89 13.36 12.74
C SER A 154 -8.48 12.75 11.40
N LEU A 155 -7.21 12.36 11.28
CA LEU A 155 -6.67 11.75 10.06
C LEU A 155 -7.35 10.41 9.72
N LEU A 156 -7.61 9.58 10.73
CA LEU A 156 -8.33 8.31 10.54
C LEU A 156 -9.78 8.53 10.12
N ASN A 157 -10.45 9.56 10.66
CA ASN A 157 -11.81 9.91 10.25
C ASN A 157 -11.86 10.37 8.80
N GLU A 158 -10.93 11.23 8.36
CA GLU A 158 -10.82 11.64 6.95
C GLU A 158 -10.61 10.44 6.02
N SER A 159 -9.73 9.51 6.41
CA SER A 159 -9.54 8.25 5.68
C SER A 159 -10.82 7.43 5.59
N LEU A 160 -11.51 7.26 6.73
CA LEU A 160 -12.78 6.53 6.81
C LEU A 160 -13.88 7.15 5.97
N GLU A 161 -13.98 8.48 5.92
CA GLU A 161 -14.97 9.18 5.09
C GLU A 161 -14.78 8.85 3.62
N TYR A 162 -13.54 8.85 3.13
CA TYR A 162 -13.23 8.41 1.77
C TYR A 162 -13.67 6.97 1.54
N TRP A 163 -13.25 6.02 2.38
CA TRP A 163 -13.58 4.59 2.20
C TRP A 163 -15.09 4.31 2.33
N ARG A 164 -15.81 5.10 3.15
CA ARG A 164 -17.28 5.06 3.24
C ARG A 164 -17.95 5.54 1.97
N SER A 165 -17.42 6.58 1.32
CA SER A 165 -17.97 7.10 0.06
C SER A 165 -17.94 6.06 -1.06
N ILE A 166 -16.99 5.11 -1.00
CA ILE A 166 -16.85 3.99 -1.95
C ILE A 166 -17.16 2.62 -1.31
N ALA A 167 -17.93 2.59 -0.22
CA ALA A 167 -18.24 1.38 0.56
C ALA A 167 -18.98 0.28 -0.21
N GLY A 168 -19.57 0.59 -1.37
CA GLY A 168 -20.11 -0.42 -2.29
C GLY A 168 -19.04 -1.26 -2.99
N SER A 169 -17.76 -0.94 -2.79
CA SER A 169 -16.62 -1.71 -3.28
C SER A 169 -16.07 -2.62 -2.18
N ALA A 170 -15.60 -3.80 -2.58
CA ALA A 170 -14.92 -4.72 -1.66
C ALA A 170 -13.68 -4.06 -0.99
N GLU A 171 -13.05 -3.08 -1.66
CA GLU A 171 -11.91 -2.34 -1.11
C GLU A 171 -12.31 -1.42 0.05
N GLY A 172 -13.41 -0.69 -0.10
CA GLY A 172 -13.99 0.15 0.96
C GLY A 172 -14.31 -0.65 2.22
N GLU A 173 -14.97 -1.81 2.07
CA GLU A 173 -15.34 -2.69 3.20
C GLU A 173 -14.11 -3.16 3.99
N GLN A 174 -13.06 -3.62 3.31
CA GLN A 174 -11.84 -4.10 3.96
C GLN A 174 -11.13 -2.97 4.71
N LYS A 175 -10.98 -1.80 4.08
CA LYS A 175 -10.25 -0.67 4.68
C LYS A 175 -10.98 -0.07 5.88
N MET A 176 -12.31 -0.02 5.85
CA MET A 176 -13.11 0.40 7.00
C MET A 176 -12.92 -0.50 8.22
N ASN A 177 -12.82 -1.83 8.02
CA ASN A 177 -12.60 -2.77 9.12
C ASN A 177 -11.22 -2.62 9.78
N HIS A 178 -10.18 -2.32 8.99
CA HIS A 178 -8.84 -2.07 9.53
C HIS A 178 -8.75 -0.75 10.30
N LEU A 179 -9.41 0.30 9.82
CA LEU A 179 -9.39 1.63 10.45
C LEU A 179 -10.19 1.69 11.76
N ALA A 180 -11.26 0.89 11.87
CA ALA A 180 -12.06 0.82 13.10
C ALA A 180 -11.29 0.27 14.32
N ALA A 181 -10.16 -0.39 14.11
CA ALA A 181 -9.30 -0.92 15.16
C ALA A 181 -8.17 0.05 15.58
N SER A 182 -7.90 1.08 14.77
CA SER A 182 -6.85 2.06 15.04
C SER A 182 -7.38 3.14 16.00
N CYS A 183 -6.77 3.26 17.19
CA CYS A 183 -7.09 4.25 18.25
C CYS A 183 -8.33 3.98 19.13
N LEU A 184 -8.65 2.71 19.39
CA LEU A 184 -9.46 2.31 20.57
C LEU A 184 -8.64 2.46 21.86
#